data_AF-B9TH71-F1
#
_entry.id   AF-B9TH71-F1
#
_cell.length_a   1.000
_cell.length_b   1.000
_cell.length_c   1.000
_cell.angle_alpha   90.00
_cell.angle_beta   90.00
_cell.angle_gamma   90.00
#
_symmetry.space_group_name_H-M   'P 1'
#
loop_
_entity.id
_entity.type
_entity.pdbx_description
1 polymer ?
#
loop_
_entity_poly.entity_id
_entity_poly.type
_entity_poly.pdbx_seq_one_letter_code
_entity_poly.pdbx_strand_id
1 'polypeptide(L)'
;DHAWPHYLHGLTLSELASFVAGLNLGLRTVEDSGQAPGLVRFCERELHAGWPVVIGWQQRLPVQAHAALVVGIEGHQHGRAFEPHALLLLDPAGDDPGLAGFNARLDWRTGEVLLCHSSGAARAVTPEGALSIRTVASAVEPPQTGT
;
A
#
# COMPACT_ATOMS: atom_id res chain seq x y z
N ASP A 1 -22.39 -1.49 11.98
CA ASP A 1 -21.19 -0.91 11.36
C ASP A 1 -19.98 -1.47 12.09
N HIS A 2 -19.17 -2.29 11.43
CA HIS A 2 -18.01 -2.96 12.03
C HIS A 2 -16.78 -2.05 12.13
N ALA A 3 -16.79 -0.87 11.50
CA ALA A 3 -15.66 0.06 11.50
C ALA A 3 -15.64 0.99 12.73
N TRP A 4 -16.80 1.22 13.36
CA TRP A 4 -16.96 2.14 14.49
C TRP A 4 -15.98 1.92 15.65
N PRO A 5 -15.67 0.68 16.09
CA PRO A 5 -14.72 0.46 17.18
C PRO A 5 -13.28 0.88 16.86
N HIS A 6 -12.93 0.94 15.57
CA HIS A 6 -11.58 1.26 15.09
C HIS A 6 -11.40 2.75 14.79
N TYR A 7 -12.48 3.52 14.79
CA TYR A 7 -12.48 4.92 14.40
C TYR A 7 -11.55 5.81 15.25
N LEU A 8 -11.43 5.51 16.56
CA LEU A 8 -10.63 6.31 17.49
C LEU A 8 -9.21 5.77 17.72
N HIS A 9 -8.92 4.54 17.31
CA HIS A 9 -7.65 3.86 17.64
C HIS A 9 -6.87 3.42 16.40
N GLY A 10 -7.45 3.52 15.21
CA GLY A 10 -6.86 3.03 13.97
C GLY A 10 -6.83 1.51 13.90
N LEU A 11 -6.09 1.02 12.91
CA LEU A 11 -5.82 -0.39 12.66
C LEU A 11 -4.34 -0.54 12.30
N THR A 12 -3.66 -1.51 12.92
CA THR A 12 -2.41 -2.04 12.38
C THR A 12 -2.65 -2.74 11.04
N LEU A 13 -1.60 -3.02 10.26
CA LEU A 13 -1.76 -3.73 8.98
C LEU A 13 -2.38 -5.13 9.14
N SER A 14 -2.05 -5.85 10.22
CA SER A 14 -2.60 -7.18 10.50
C SER A 14 -4.05 -7.13 10.99
N GLU A 15 -4.42 -6.10 11.76
CA GLU A 15 -5.82 -5.85 12.11
C GLU A 15 -6.64 -5.45 10.89
N LEU A 16 -6.08 -4.64 9.99
CA LEU A 16 -6.70 -4.31 8.70
C LEU A 16 -6.87 -5.57 7.84
N ALA A 17 -5.87 -6.45 7.78
CA ALA A 17 -5.96 -7.73 7.09
C ALA A 17 -7.12 -8.58 7.63
N SER A 18 -7.20 -8.70 8.95
CA SER A 18 -8.27 -9.43 9.66
C SER A 18 -9.64 -8.80 9.42
N PHE A 19 -9.71 -7.46 9.42
CA PHE A 19 -10.93 -6.72 9.14
C PHE A 19 -11.43 -6.98 7.72
N VAL A 20 -10.56 -6.86 6.71
CA VAL A 20 -10.90 -7.12 5.29
C VAL A 20 -11.38 -8.56 5.10
N ALA A 21 -10.71 -9.54 5.71
CA ALA A 21 -11.15 -10.93 5.67
C ALA A 21 -12.55 -11.12 6.30
N GLY A 22 -12.85 -10.39 7.37
CA GLY A 22 -14.15 -10.40 8.05
C GLY A 22 -15.31 -9.75 7.28
N LEU A 23 -15.03 -8.98 6.22
CA LEU A 23 -16.09 -8.35 5.41
C LEU A 23 -16.91 -9.35 4.58
N ASN A 24 -16.44 -10.60 4.42
CA ASN A 24 -17.08 -11.65 3.61
C ASN A 24 -17.39 -11.23 2.15
N LEU A 25 -16.56 -10.36 1.58
CA LEU A 25 -16.71 -9.84 0.20
C LEU A 25 -15.97 -10.67 -0.86
N GLY A 26 -15.56 -11.90 -0.52
CA GLY A 26 -14.69 -12.69 -1.40
C GLY A 26 -13.32 -12.04 -1.60
N LEU A 27 -12.81 -11.35 -0.57
CA LEU A 27 -11.49 -10.72 -0.55
C LEU A 27 -10.52 -11.56 0.28
N ARG A 28 -9.25 -11.52 -0.08
CA ARG A 28 -8.14 -12.02 0.73
C ARG A 28 -7.03 -11.00 0.77
N THR A 29 -6.21 -11.05 1.80
CA THR A 29 -5.05 -10.18 1.91
C THR A 29 -3.74 -10.94 1.79
N VAL A 30 -2.70 -10.24 1.35
CA VAL A 30 -1.32 -10.72 1.39
C VAL A 30 -0.45 -9.61 1.97
N GLU A 31 0.34 -9.95 2.98
CA GLU A 31 1.20 -9.01 3.70
C GLU A 31 2.67 -9.21 3.33
N ASP A 32 3.42 -8.13 3.35
CA ASP A 32 4.89 -8.13 3.32
C ASP A 32 5.39 -7.14 4.38
N SER A 33 6.20 -7.62 5.32
CA SER A 33 6.84 -6.84 6.38
C SER A 33 8.35 -6.65 6.12
N GLY A 34 8.75 -6.75 4.85
CA GLY A 34 10.13 -6.73 4.40
C GLY A 34 10.80 -5.37 4.53
N GLN A 35 12.09 -5.35 4.20
CA GLN A 35 12.86 -4.11 4.12
C GLN A 35 12.35 -3.24 2.97
N ALA A 36 12.62 -1.94 3.08
CA ALA A 36 12.32 -0.90 2.10
C ALA A 36 12.37 -1.33 0.61
N PRO A 37 13.48 -1.87 0.06
CA PRO A 37 13.54 -2.30 -1.34
C PRO A 37 12.63 -3.50 -1.67
N GLY A 38 12.42 -4.39 -0.69
CA GLY A 38 11.50 -5.52 -0.81
C GLY A 38 10.05 -5.05 -0.92
N LEU A 39 9.66 -4.07 -0.09
CA LEU A 39 8.32 -3.49 -0.11
C LEU A 39 8.00 -2.78 -1.43
N VAL A 40 8.96 -2.08 -2.03
CA VAL A 40 8.77 -1.45 -3.35
C VAL A 40 8.50 -2.52 -4.41
N ARG A 41 9.31 -3.59 -4.45
CA ARG A 41 9.11 -4.71 -5.38
C ARG A 41 7.80 -5.47 -5.13
N PHE A 42 7.39 -5.57 -3.87
CA PHE A 42 6.09 -6.11 -3.50
C PHE A 42 4.98 -5.25 -4.11
N CYS A 43 5.00 -3.94 -3.88
CA CYS A 43 4.01 -3.01 -4.42
C CYS A 43 3.97 -3.05 -5.94
N GLU A 44 5.12 -3.08 -6.61
CA GLU A 44 5.23 -3.22 -8.07
C GLU A 44 4.53 -4.47 -8.58
N ARG A 45 4.86 -5.64 -8.03
CA ARG A 45 4.27 -6.90 -8.43
C ARG A 45 2.76 -6.92 -8.25
N GLU A 46 2.27 -6.43 -7.11
CA GLU A 46 0.84 -6.48 -6.77
C GLU A 46 0.03 -5.48 -7.60
N LEU A 47 0.54 -4.26 -7.79
CA LEU A 47 -0.10 -3.27 -8.67
C LEU A 47 -0.12 -3.74 -10.13
N HIS A 48 0.97 -4.34 -10.62
CA HIS A 48 1.01 -4.90 -11.97
C HIS A 48 0.00 -6.05 -12.16
N ALA A 49 -0.29 -6.80 -11.09
CA ALA A 49 -1.32 -7.83 -11.07
C ALA A 49 -2.74 -7.28 -10.89
N GLY A 50 -2.91 -5.96 -10.77
CA GLY A 50 -4.20 -5.29 -10.60
C GLY A 50 -4.73 -5.28 -9.17
N TRP A 51 -3.89 -5.56 -8.17
CA TRP A 51 -4.29 -5.59 -6.77
C TRP A 51 -3.95 -4.28 -6.06
N PRO A 52 -4.91 -3.62 -5.39
CA PRO A 52 -4.62 -2.46 -4.56
C PRO A 52 -3.71 -2.84 -3.39
N VAL A 53 -2.82 -1.92 -3.04
CA VAL A 53 -1.85 -2.10 -1.95
C VAL A 53 -1.95 -0.92 -0.98
N VAL A 54 -2.06 -1.21 0.31
CA VAL A 54 -1.90 -0.24 1.38
C VAL A 54 -0.49 -0.40 1.95
N ILE A 55 0.25 0.70 2.08
CA ILE A 55 1.58 0.70 2.71
C ILE A 55 1.52 1.43 4.04
N GLY A 56 2.16 0.87 5.07
CA GLY A 56 2.28 1.45 6.40
C GLY A 56 3.70 1.94 6.70
N TRP A 57 3.80 3.05 7.42
CA TRP A 57 5.08 3.58 7.91
C TRP A 57 4.93 4.33 9.23
N GLN A 58 6.05 4.46 9.93
CA GLN A 58 6.17 5.24 11.15
C GLN A 58 6.93 6.54 10.92
N GLN A 59 6.52 7.62 11.59
CA GLN A 59 7.23 8.90 11.62
C GLN A 59 7.27 9.49 13.03
N ARG A 60 8.16 10.45 13.28
CA ARG A 60 8.35 10.98 14.64
C ARG A 60 7.23 11.93 15.11
N LEU A 61 6.68 12.76 14.23
CA LEU A 61 5.68 13.79 14.56
C LEU A 61 4.83 14.13 13.32
N PRO A 62 3.57 14.61 13.47
CA PRO A 62 2.75 14.66 14.70
C PRO A 62 1.97 13.36 14.98
N VAL A 63 1.72 12.54 13.96
CA VAL A 63 1.09 11.21 14.09
C VAL A 63 2.17 10.16 13.83
N GLN A 64 2.27 9.15 14.71
CA GLN A 64 3.40 8.23 14.69
C GLN A 64 3.26 7.11 13.65
N ALA A 65 2.04 6.66 13.36
CA ALA A 65 1.77 5.57 12.43
C ALA A 65 0.83 6.07 11.32
N HIS A 66 1.19 5.76 10.08
CA HIS A 66 0.47 6.16 8.89
C HIS A 66 0.28 4.97 7.98
N ALA A 67 -0.82 5.00 7.23
CA ALA A 67 -1.07 4.08 6.14
C ALA A 67 -1.70 4.83 4.97
N ALA A 68 -1.31 4.48 3.76
CA ALA A 68 -1.84 5.10 2.54
C ALA A 68 -2.00 4.09 1.41
N LEU A 69 -2.88 4.41 0.47
CA LEU A 69 -3.09 3.61 -0.72
C LEU A 69 -2.00 3.91 -1.75
N VAL A 70 -1.32 2.88 -2.24
CA VAL A 70 -0.37 3.00 -3.35
C VAL A 70 -1.14 3.08 -4.66
N VAL A 71 -0.87 4.14 -5.44
CA VAL A 71 -1.54 4.40 -6.73
C VAL A 71 -0.60 4.44 -7.92
N GLY A 72 0.71 4.47 -7.69
CA GLY A 72 1.70 4.49 -8.75
C GLY A 72 3.12 4.26 -8.25
N ILE A 73 4.03 4.10 -9.19
CA ILE A 73 5.45 3.82 -8.93
C ILE A 73 6.28 4.68 -9.87
N GLU A 74 7.32 5.31 -9.34
CA GLU A 74 8.36 5.97 -10.13
C GLU A 74 9.62 5.13 -10.12
N GLY A 75 10.35 5.17 -11.23
CA GLY A 75 11.54 4.38 -11.44
C GLY A 75 12.38 4.87 -12.61
N HIS A 76 13.60 4.37 -12.69
CA HIS A 76 14.47 4.58 -13.84
C HIS A 76 14.33 3.43 -14.83
N GLN A 77 14.17 3.74 -16.12
CA GLN A 77 14.20 2.74 -17.17
C GLN A 77 15.63 2.61 -17.73
N HIS A 78 16.25 1.46 -17.52
CA HIS A 78 17.53 1.08 -18.11
C HIS A 78 17.33 -0.02 -19.16
N GLY A 79 17.10 0.40 -20.40
CA GLY A 79 16.78 -0.51 -21.50
C GLY A 79 15.44 -1.22 -21.27
N ARG A 80 15.49 -2.52 -20.94
CA ARG A 80 14.31 -3.35 -20.63
C ARG A 80 14.05 -3.51 -19.13
N ALA A 81 14.97 -3.07 -18.29
CA ALA A 81 14.82 -3.16 -16.84
C ALA A 81 14.26 -1.84 -16.29
N PHE A 82 13.17 -1.94 -15.54
CA PHE A 82 12.64 -0.84 -14.73
C PHE A 82 13.19 -1.00 -13.31
N GLU A 83 13.79 0.07 -12.78
CA GLU A 83 14.33 0.12 -11.42
C GLU A 83 13.47 1.07 -10.58
N PRO A 84 12.50 0.55 -9.81
CA PRO A 84 11.61 1.39 -9.02
C PRO A 84 12.35 1.99 -7.82
N HIS A 85 12.10 3.27 -7.54
CA HIS A 85 12.70 3.98 -6.41
C HIS A 85 11.70 4.81 -5.60
N ALA A 86 10.45 4.99 -6.06
CA ALA A 86 9.44 5.68 -5.27
C ALA A 86 8.03 5.12 -5.47
N LEU A 87 7.19 5.27 -4.44
CA LEU A 87 5.76 4.97 -4.47
C LEU A 87 4.97 6.28 -4.41
N LEU A 88 3.93 6.36 -5.25
CA LEU A 88 2.95 7.44 -5.27
C LEU A 88 1.73 7.01 -4.47
N LEU A 89 1.28 7.88 -3.56
CA LEU A 89 0.32 7.52 -2.53
C LEU A 89 -0.89 8.45 -2.48
N LEU A 90 -2.05 7.88 -2.14
CA LEU A 90 -3.20 8.61 -1.58
C LEU A 90 -3.21 8.40 -0.06
N ASP A 91 -2.64 9.36 0.65
CA ASP A 91 -2.63 9.47 2.11
C ASP A 91 -3.92 10.15 2.59
N PRO A 92 -4.79 9.45 3.33
CA PRO A 92 -6.04 10.02 3.85
C PRO A 92 -5.81 11.13 4.89
N ALA A 93 -4.61 11.23 5.48
CA ALA A 93 -4.24 12.30 6.39
C ALA A 93 -3.61 13.52 5.69
N GLY A 94 -3.54 13.52 4.35
CA GLY A 94 -2.96 14.61 3.56
C GLY A 94 -3.94 15.76 3.34
N ASP A 95 -3.52 16.98 3.69
CA ASP A 95 -4.36 18.19 3.68
C ASP A 95 -4.36 18.96 2.35
N ASP A 96 -3.61 18.51 1.33
CA ASP A 96 -3.35 19.30 0.12
C ASP A 96 -4.03 18.73 -1.14
N PRO A 97 -4.91 19.50 -1.83
CA PRO A 97 -5.42 19.14 -3.16
C PRO A 97 -4.38 19.28 -4.29
N GLY A 98 -3.11 19.56 -3.98
CA GLY A 98 -2.12 20.09 -4.92
C GLY A 98 -1.41 19.12 -5.88
N LEU A 99 -1.55 17.80 -5.74
CA LEU A 99 -0.85 16.85 -6.60
C LEU A 99 -1.86 16.08 -7.48
N ALA A 100 -1.78 16.31 -8.80
CA ALA A 100 -2.60 15.61 -9.77
C ALA A 100 -2.32 14.08 -9.70
N GLY A 101 -3.25 13.33 -9.11
CA GLY A 101 -3.28 11.86 -9.09
C GLY A 101 -2.76 11.16 -7.82
N PHE A 102 -2.07 11.85 -6.91
CA PHE A 102 -1.56 11.34 -5.62
C PHE A 102 -1.37 12.52 -4.65
N ASN A 103 -1.22 12.37 -3.34
CA ASN A 103 -0.97 13.48 -2.39
C ASN A 103 0.21 13.24 -1.44
N ALA A 104 0.84 12.07 -1.52
CA ALA A 104 2.09 11.76 -0.84
C ALA A 104 2.99 10.89 -1.71
N ARG A 105 4.29 10.89 -1.43
CA ARG A 105 5.30 10.10 -2.15
C ARG A 105 6.33 9.54 -1.19
N LEU A 106 6.55 8.23 -1.22
CA LEU A 106 7.64 7.58 -0.48
C LEU A 106 8.81 7.36 -1.43
N ASP A 107 9.99 7.90 -1.10
CA ASP A 107 11.21 7.80 -1.91
C ASP A 107 12.27 6.94 -1.20
N TRP A 108 12.76 5.93 -1.90
CA TRP A 108 13.82 5.03 -1.51
C TRP A 108 15.03 5.25 -2.41
N ARG A 109 15.96 6.08 -1.96
CA ARG A 109 17.28 6.16 -2.56
C ARG A 109 18.21 5.16 -1.92
N THR A 110 18.96 4.45 -2.75
CA THR A 110 19.88 3.38 -2.32
C THR A 110 20.87 3.90 -1.27
N GLY A 111 20.80 3.34 -0.06
CA GLY A 111 21.67 3.74 1.07
C GLY A 111 21.21 4.99 1.82
N GLU A 112 20.06 5.59 1.46
CA GLU A 112 19.48 6.75 2.13
C GLU A 112 18.27 6.37 3.01
N VAL A 113 17.91 7.29 3.90
CA VAL A 113 16.73 7.21 4.75
C VAL A 113 15.47 7.24 3.89
N LEU A 114 14.46 6.41 4.18
CA LEU A 114 13.17 6.48 3.51
C LEU A 114 12.51 7.83 3.80
N LEU A 115 12.16 8.57 2.75
CA LEU A 115 11.54 9.88 2.85
C LEU A 115 10.09 9.84 2.42
N CYS A 116 9.19 10.29 3.31
CA CYS A 116 7.83 10.65 2.94
C CYS A 116 7.79 12.13 2.56
N HIS A 117 7.39 12.40 1.32
CA HIS A 117 7.13 13.73 0.79
C HIS A 117 5.62 13.98 0.82
N SER A 118 5.24 15.05 1.52
CA SER A 118 3.88 15.63 1.51
C SER A 118 3.99 17.13 1.28
N SER A 119 2.88 17.85 1.13
CA SER A 119 2.87 19.30 0.85
C SER A 119 3.92 20.08 1.67
N GLY A 120 4.96 20.55 0.98
CA GLY A 120 6.04 21.38 1.53
C GLY A 120 7.04 20.69 2.47
N ALA A 121 6.96 19.38 2.72
CA ALA A 121 7.84 18.71 3.68
C ALA A 121 8.34 17.35 3.20
N ALA A 122 9.60 17.04 3.51
CA ALA A 122 10.18 15.71 3.43
C ALA A 122 10.52 15.23 4.83
N ARG A 123 10.07 14.03 5.20
CA ARG A 123 10.25 13.47 6.54
C ARG A 123 10.86 12.09 6.46
N ALA A 124 11.87 11.85 7.29
CA ALA A 124 12.39 10.51 7.52
C ALA A 124 11.32 9.62 8.15
N VAL A 125 11.10 8.46 7.55
CA VAL A 125 10.11 7.48 8.03
C VAL A 125 10.70 6.08 8.08
N THR A 126 10.07 5.22 8.87
CA THR A 126 10.43 3.79 8.98
C THR A 126 9.32 2.96 8.35
N PRO A 127 9.59 2.13 7.34
CA PRO A 127 8.55 1.29 6.76
C PRO A 127 8.05 0.25 7.79
N GLU A 128 6.74 0.03 7.85
CA GLU A 128 6.12 -0.97 8.72
C GLU A 128 5.77 -2.24 7.93
N GLY A 129 5.30 -2.07 6.69
CA GLY A 129 4.94 -3.17 5.80
C GLY A 129 3.97 -2.72 4.72
N ALA A 130 3.50 -3.67 3.94
CA ALA A 130 2.47 -3.46 2.92
C ALA A 130 1.44 -4.60 2.93
N LEU A 131 0.21 -4.25 2.59
CA LEU A 131 -0.96 -5.13 2.54
C LEU A 131 -1.59 -5.03 1.16
N SER A 132 -1.52 -6.10 0.38
CA SER A 132 -2.28 -6.23 -0.86
C SER A 132 -3.67 -6.81 -0.57
N ILE A 133 -4.70 -6.24 -1.19
CA ILE A 133 -6.08 -6.74 -1.13
C ILE A 133 -6.42 -7.36 -2.48
N ARG A 134 -6.72 -8.65 -2.49
CA ARG A 134 -6.99 -9.43 -3.71
C ARG A 134 -8.41 -9.97 -3.70
N THR A 135 -8.98 -10.21 -4.87
CA THR A 135 -10.19 -11.03 -4.96
C THR A 135 -9.83 -12.50 -4.83
N VAL A 136 -10.71 -13.27 -4.20
CA VAL A 136 -10.71 -14.72 -4.27
C VAL A 136 -11.40 -15.04 -5.59
N ALA A 137 -10.66 -15.64 -6.53
CA ALA A 137 -11.29 -16.11 -7.76
C ALA A 137 -12.45 -17.03 -7.39
N SER A 138 -13.68 -16.66 -7.78
CA SER A 138 -14.77 -17.62 -7.74
C SER A 138 -14.35 -18.76 -8.66
N ALA A 139 -14.29 -19.98 -8.13
CA ALA A 139 -14.17 -21.15 -8.97
C ALA A 139 -15.35 -21.09 -9.95
N VAL A 140 -15.08 -20.76 -11.21
CA VAL A 140 -16.06 -20.91 -12.27
C VAL A 140 -16.29 -22.41 -12.35
N GLU A 141 -17.41 -22.88 -11.79
CA GLU A 141 -17.81 -24.27 -11.90
C GLU A 141 -17.94 -24.58 -13.41
N PRO A 142 -17.19 -25.56 -13.94
CA PRO A 142 -17.28 -25.90 -15.35
C PRO A 142 -18.72 -26.33 -15.65
N PRO A 143 -19.27 -25.98 -16.83
CA PRO A 143 -20.64 -26.34 -17.18
C PRO A 143 -20.79 -27.86 -17.07
N GLN A 144 -21.72 -28.29 -16.21
CA GLN A 144 -22.06 -29.70 -16.08
C GLN A 144 -22.56 -30.17 -17.45
N THR A 145 -21.74 -30.98 -18.12
CA THR A 145 -22.09 -31.63 -19.37
C THR A 145 -23.05 -32.74 -19.00
N GLY A 146 -24.34 -32.45 -19.10
CA GLY A 146 -25.40 -33.46 -19.00
C GLY A 146 -25.25 -34.48 -20.13
N THR A 147 -25.07 -35.74 -19.76
CA THR A 147 -25.23 -36.93 -20.61
C THR A 147 -26.70 -37.20 -20.91
#